data_AF-A0A358DJZ6-F1
#
_entry.id   AF-A0A358DJZ6-F1
#
_cell.length_a   1.000
_cell.length_b   1.000
_cell.length_c   1.000
_cell.angle_alpha   90.00
_cell.angle_beta   90.00
_cell.angle_gamma   90.00
#
_symmetry.space_group_name_H-M   'P 1'
#
loop_
_entity.id
_entity.type
_entity.pdbx_description
1 polymer ?
#
loop_
_entity_poly.entity_id
_entity_poly.type
_entity_poly.pdbx_seq_one_letter_code
_entity_poly.pdbx_strand_id
1 'polypeptide(L)'
;MFRDKNIKYKLKMNNSENINSFHESRDSAMDKRLPKRSFFQKYKYYLLAGAAFVAFLVFVIVSVSGGRKLRVDDEKIVIANVAEAPFLDYVDAEGIVQPIQTIKLNALESGMVQEVVAEEGAMLKKGDVILVLQNPELERIIEEQQAEWEKQRILYEEKKLEMEQ
;
A
#
# COMPACT_ATOMS: atom_id res chain seq x y z
N MET A 1 16.92 84.56 3.07
CA MET A 1 17.00 84.60 4.54
C MET A 1 15.76 85.30 5.09
N PHE A 2 15.25 84.86 6.25
CA PHE A 2 14.72 85.64 7.41
C PHE A 2 13.90 86.95 7.22
N ARG A 3 12.90 87.29 8.07
CA ARG A 3 12.10 86.58 9.11
C ARG A 3 10.96 87.52 9.59
N ASP A 4 10.00 86.99 10.36
CA ASP A 4 9.27 87.64 11.47
C ASP A 4 8.28 88.82 11.25
N LYS A 5 7.03 88.61 11.72
CA LYS A 5 6.24 89.45 12.68
C LYS A 5 5.75 90.87 12.28
N ASN A 6 4.72 91.52 12.87
CA ASN A 6 3.52 91.16 13.68
C ASN A 6 2.78 92.52 14.05
N ILE A 7 1.62 92.47 14.73
CA ILE A 7 0.98 93.52 15.58
C ILE A 7 0.13 94.67 14.93
N LYS A 8 -1.18 94.40 14.79
CA LYS A 8 -2.35 95.00 15.53
C LYS A 8 -2.68 96.54 15.53
N TYR A 9 -3.85 96.84 16.14
CA TYR A 9 -4.54 98.14 16.40
C TYR A 9 -5.38 98.70 15.21
N LYS A 10 -6.46 99.51 15.36
CA LYS A 10 -7.10 100.17 16.54
C LYS A 10 -8.66 100.27 16.43
N LEU A 11 -9.31 100.97 17.38
CA LEU A 11 -10.75 100.96 17.76
C LEU A 11 -11.70 101.97 17.02
N LYS A 12 -13.01 101.88 17.37
CA LYS A 12 -14.13 102.90 17.39
C LYS A 12 -15.10 102.91 16.19
N MET A 13 -16.43 102.75 16.37
CA MET A 13 -17.51 103.64 16.93
C MET A 13 -17.98 104.74 15.94
N ASN A 14 -19.26 105.17 15.84
CA ASN A 14 -20.57 104.73 16.41
C ASN A 14 -21.76 105.46 15.72
N ASN A 15 -23.00 104.93 15.90
CA ASN A 15 -24.29 105.65 16.11
C ASN A 15 -25.30 105.99 14.99
N SER A 16 -26.59 106.00 15.41
CA SER A 16 -27.80 106.72 14.89
C SER A 16 -28.32 106.38 13.47
N GLU A 17 -29.54 105.83 13.26
CA GLU A 17 -30.93 106.35 13.51
C GLU A 17 -31.45 107.32 12.43
N ASN A 18 -32.74 107.38 12.02
CA ASN A 18 -33.95 106.55 12.29
C ASN A 18 -34.76 106.38 10.94
N ILE A 19 -36.08 106.32 10.69
CA ILE A 19 -37.41 106.56 11.32
C ILE A 19 -38.45 105.51 10.79
N ASN A 20 -39.53 105.28 11.55
CA ASN A 20 -40.84 104.59 11.28
C ASN A 20 -41.47 104.72 9.85
N SER A 21 -42.36 103.82 9.39
CA SER A 21 -43.79 103.77 9.79
C SER A 21 -44.57 102.46 9.47
N PHE A 22 -45.85 102.40 9.86
CA PHE A 22 -46.62 101.21 10.27
C PHE A 22 -47.64 100.69 9.23
N HIS A 23 -47.87 99.37 9.18
CA HIS A 23 -49.23 98.81 9.02
C HIS A 23 -49.33 97.36 9.52
N GLU A 24 -50.54 96.96 9.95
CA GLU A 24 -50.79 95.73 10.71
C GLU A 24 -51.96 94.92 10.12
N SER A 25 -51.80 93.60 9.97
CA SER A 25 -52.90 92.62 10.13
C SER A 25 -52.50 91.15 10.06
N ARG A 26 -52.93 90.41 11.09
CA ARG A 26 -53.42 89.01 11.05
C ARG A 26 -52.44 87.86 10.76
N ASP A 27 -52.03 87.21 11.86
CA ASP A 27 -51.66 85.79 11.89
C ASP A 27 -52.80 84.88 11.39
N SER A 28 -52.47 83.89 10.54
CA SER A 28 -53.31 82.71 10.22
C SER A 28 -52.51 81.65 9.44
N ALA A 29 -51.31 81.27 9.90
CA ALA A 29 -50.42 80.37 9.16
C ALA A 29 -49.58 79.40 10.01
N MET A 30 -50.21 78.57 10.85
CA MET A 30 -49.54 77.41 11.47
C MET A 30 -49.36 76.24 10.48
N ASP A 31 -48.57 76.45 9.42
CA ASP A 31 -47.90 75.40 8.63
C ASP A 31 -46.50 75.89 8.21
N LYS A 32 -45.47 75.57 9.01
CA LYS A 32 -44.08 75.62 8.53
C LYS A 32 -43.80 74.36 7.73
N ARG A 33 -44.08 74.40 6.43
CA ARG A 33 -43.68 73.35 5.49
C ARG A 33 -42.18 73.09 5.60
N LEU A 34 -41.84 71.94 6.18
CA LEU A 34 -40.45 71.48 6.27
C LEU A 34 -39.85 71.48 4.86
N PRO A 35 -38.69 72.14 4.62
CA PRO A 35 -38.09 72.17 3.30
C PRO A 35 -37.85 70.73 2.83
N LYS A 36 -38.18 70.44 1.55
CA LYS A 36 -38.01 69.11 0.95
C LYS A 36 -36.57 68.66 1.15
N ARG A 37 -36.34 67.80 2.15
CA ARG A 37 -35.01 67.26 2.46
C ARG A 37 -34.48 66.60 1.19
N SER A 38 -33.26 66.98 0.79
CA SER A 38 -32.68 66.53 -0.46
C SER A 38 -32.69 65.00 -0.54
N PHE A 39 -32.82 64.43 -1.75
CA PHE A 39 -32.94 62.98 -1.95
C PHE A 39 -31.80 62.23 -1.24
N PHE A 40 -30.56 62.71 -1.39
CA PHE A 40 -29.36 62.22 -0.71
C PHE A 40 -29.47 62.22 0.83
N GLN A 41 -30.23 63.16 1.39
CA GLN A 41 -30.41 63.33 2.85
C GLN A 41 -31.49 62.39 3.41
N LYS A 42 -32.49 61.99 2.59
CA LYS A 42 -33.46 60.94 2.93
C LYS A 42 -32.85 59.54 2.79
N TYR A 43 -32.06 59.31 1.75
CA TYR A 43 -31.49 58.00 1.42
C TYR A 43 -30.05 57.77 1.89
N LYS A 44 -29.44 58.72 2.63
CA LYS A 44 -28.03 58.67 3.08
C LYS A 44 -27.63 57.32 3.69
N TYR A 45 -28.47 56.77 4.56
CA TYR A 45 -28.19 55.50 5.25
C TYR A 45 -28.25 54.29 4.31
N TYR A 46 -29.18 54.26 3.35
CA TYR A 46 -29.23 53.21 2.31
C TYR A 46 -28.02 53.27 1.37
N LEU A 47 -27.59 54.48 1.00
CA LEU A 47 -26.44 54.70 0.13
C LEU A 47 -25.12 54.32 0.84
N LEU A 48 -25.00 54.66 2.14
CA LEU A 48 -23.88 54.23 3.00
C LEU A 48 -23.87 52.69 3.18
N ALA A 49 -25.02 52.08 3.44
CA ALA A 49 -25.15 50.63 3.61
C ALA A 49 -24.82 49.87 2.31
N GLY A 50 -25.29 50.37 1.16
CA GLY A 50 -24.93 49.81 -0.14
C GLY A 50 -23.43 49.89 -0.43
N ALA A 51 -22.80 51.03 -0.15
CA ALA A 51 -21.35 51.18 -0.28
C ALA A 51 -20.57 50.22 0.65
N ALA A 52 -21.00 50.08 1.91
CA ALA A 52 -20.42 49.13 2.86
C ALA A 52 -20.60 47.66 2.42
N PHE A 53 -21.75 47.31 1.86
CA PHE A 53 -22.03 45.96 1.36
C PHE A 53 -21.18 45.62 0.12
N VAL A 54 -21.00 46.56 -0.81
CA VAL A 54 -20.11 46.38 -1.96
C VAL A 54 -18.64 46.26 -1.52
N ALA A 55 -18.20 47.09 -0.56
CA ALA A 55 -16.86 46.97 0.00
C ALA A 55 -16.63 45.63 0.72
N PHE A 56 -17.65 45.12 1.44
CA PHE A 56 -17.63 43.81 2.08
C PHE A 56 -17.55 42.67 1.04
N LEU A 57 -18.33 42.73 -0.05
CA LEU A 57 -18.25 41.74 -1.14
C LEU A 57 -16.85 41.71 -1.78
N VAL A 58 -16.26 42.87 -2.07
CA VAL A 58 -14.89 42.95 -2.60
C VAL A 58 -13.87 42.36 -1.61
N PHE A 59 -14.00 42.67 -0.31
CA PHE A 59 -13.15 42.11 0.74
C PHE A 59 -13.24 40.58 0.84
N VAL A 60 -14.46 40.02 0.78
CA VAL A 60 -14.69 38.56 0.78
C VAL A 60 -14.09 37.91 -0.46
N ILE A 61 -14.32 38.47 -1.65
CA ILE A 61 -13.76 37.95 -2.91
C ILE A 61 -12.23 37.92 -2.85
N VAL A 62 -11.58 39.01 -2.43
CA VAL A 62 -10.12 39.07 -2.28
C VAL A 62 -9.64 38.04 -1.26
N SER A 63 -10.29 37.95 -0.09
CA SER A 63 -9.89 37.04 0.98
C SER A 63 -10.02 35.56 0.57
N VAL A 64 -11.07 35.18 -0.15
CA VAL A 64 -11.27 33.81 -0.67
C VAL A 64 -10.34 33.51 -1.85
N SER A 65 -10.02 34.49 -2.69
CA SER A 65 -9.02 34.33 -3.77
C SER A 65 -7.60 34.08 -3.26
N GLY A 66 -7.33 34.41 -1.98
CA GLY A 66 -6.07 34.15 -1.27
C GLY A 66 -5.83 32.68 -0.93
N GLY A 67 -6.05 31.77 -1.89
CA GLY A 67 -5.85 30.33 -1.72
C GLY A 67 -4.45 29.99 -1.19
N ARG A 68 -4.37 29.09 -0.21
CA ARG A 68 -3.13 28.64 0.43
C ARG A 68 -2.17 28.00 -0.58
N LYS A 69 -1.29 28.81 -1.17
CA LYS A 69 -0.18 28.32 -2.00
C LYS A 69 0.78 27.52 -1.12
N LEU A 70 0.75 26.19 -1.26
CA LEU A 70 1.74 25.31 -0.66
C LEU A 70 3.09 25.63 -1.31
N ARG A 71 4.00 26.22 -0.54
CA ARG A 71 5.41 26.36 -0.95
C ARG A 71 6.10 25.01 -0.73
N VAL A 72 5.92 24.12 -1.71
CA VAL A 72 6.92 23.07 -1.94
C VAL A 72 8.18 23.75 -2.43
N ASP A 73 9.32 23.17 -2.09
CA ASP A 73 10.62 23.59 -2.58
C ASP A 73 10.95 22.72 -3.80
N ASP A 74 11.12 23.33 -4.97
CA ASP A 74 11.21 22.60 -6.24
C ASP A 74 12.45 21.68 -6.26
N GLU A 75 13.53 22.04 -5.55
CA GLU A 75 14.73 21.21 -5.36
C GLU A 75 14.46 19.91 -4.58
N LYS A 76 13.32 19.82 -3.88
CA LYS A 76 12.90 18.65 -3.10
C LYS A 76 11.90 17.74 -3.83
N ILE A 77 11.55 18.05 -5.09
CA ILE A 77 10.61 17.25 -5.89
C ILE A 77 11.39 16.29 -6.80
N VAL A 78 11.54 15.04 -6.37
CA VAL A 78 12.12 13.98 -7.21
C VAL A 78 11.04 13.42 -8.15
N ILE A 79 11.16 13.73 -9.44
CA ILE A 79 10.32 13.16 -10.51
C ILE A 79 11.12 12.07 -11.23
N ALA A 80 10.62 10.84 -11.20
CA ALA A 80 11.19 9.71 -11.92
C ALA A 80 10.27 9.27 -13.07
N ASN A 81 10.85 8.87 -14.20
CA ASN A 81 10.09 8.28 -15.30
C ASN A 81 9.72 6.83 -14.94
N VAL A 82 8.43 6.54 -14.85
CA VAL A 82 7.92 5.17 -14.70
C VAL A 82 7.83 4.52 -16.08
N ALA A 83 8.33 3.30 -16.20
CA ALA A 83 8.24 2.48 -17.41
C ALA A 83 7.73 1.08 -17.04
N GLU A 84 6.87 0.51 -17.88
CA GLU A 84 6.44 -0.87 -17.73
C GLU A 84 7.57 -1.81 -18.19
N ALA A 85 7.99 -2.71 -17.29
CA ALA A 85 8.99 -3.73 -17.55
C ALA A 85 8.61 -5.03 -16.82
N PRO A 86 9.02 -6.21 -17.31
CA PRO A 86 8.77 -7.47 -16.60
C PRO A 86 9.45 -7.47 -15.23
N PHE A 87 8.66 -7.44 -14.16
CA PHE A 87 9.13 -7.69 -12.81
C PHE A 87 8.98 -9.18 -12.50
N LEU A 88 10.07 -9.82 -12.07
CA LEU A 88 10.09 -11.21 -11.65
C LEU A 88 10.17 -11.23 -10.12
N ASP A 89 9.07 -11.61 -9.49
CA ASP A 89 8.98 -11.82 -8.04
C ASP A 89 9.39 -13.26 -7.73
N TYR A 90 10.25 -13.44 -6.74
CA TYR A 90 10.83 -14.73 -6.35
C TYR A 90 10.58 -14.98 -4.87
N VAL A 91 9.97 -16.14 -4.56
CA VAL A 91 9.73 -16.58 -3.19
C VAL A 91 10.59 -17.81 -2.92
N ASP A 92 11.60 -17.64 -2.07
CA ASP A 92 12.42 -18.76 -1.59
C ASP A 92 11.60 -19.66 -0.66
N ALA A 93 11.77 -20.98 -0.81
CA ALA A 93 11.09 -21.99 -0.02
C ALA A 93 12.10 -22.97 0.58
N GLU A 94 12.21 -22.99 1.90
CA GLU A 94 13.04 -23.96 2.62
C GLU A 94 12.36 -25.34 2.66
N GLY A 95 13.17 -26.40 2.57
CA GLY A 95 12.68 -27.78 2.58
C GLY A 95 13.80 -28.79 2.76
N ILE A 96 13.43 -30.02 3.16
CA ILE A 96 14.35 -31.14 3.36
C ILE A 96 14.18 -32.12 2.19
N VAL A 97 15.27 -32.43 1.51
CA VAL A 97 15.27 -33.43 0.42
C VAL A 97 15.05 -34.83 1.00
N GLN A 98 14.11 -35.58 0.42
CA GLN A 98 13.85 -36.98 0.76
C GLN A 98 14.05 -37.88 -0.47
N PRO A 99 14.51 -39.13 -0.30
CA PRO A 99 14.64 -40.08 -1.41
C PRO A 99 13.26 -40.48 -1.93
N ILE A 100 13.12 -40.58 -3.26
CA ILE A 100 11.88 -41.03 -3.93
C ILE A 100 11.51 -42.46 -3.52
N GLN A 101 12.52 -43.31 -3.27
CA GLN A 101 12.34 -44.68 -2.81
C GLN A 101 13.52 -45.10 -1.92
N THR A 102 13.21 -45.76 -0.80
CA THR A 102 14.21 -46.43 0.05
C THR A 102 13.87 -47.91 0.11
N ILE A 103 14.73 -48.77 -0.43
CA ILE A 103 14.56 -50.23 -0.40
C ILE A 103 15.47 -50.78 0.70
N LYS A 104 14.91 -51.56 1.63
CA LYS A 104 15.69 -52.37 2.58
C LYS A 104 15.81 -53.78 2.03
N LEU A 105 17.04 -54.25 1.89
CA LEU A 105 17.34 -55.61 1.43
C LEU A 105 17.54 -56.52 2.65
N ASN A 106 16.87 -57.67 2.63
CA ASN A 106 17.04 -58.75 3.60
C ASN A 106 17.48 -60.00 2.84
N ALA A 107 18.32 -60.84 3.45
CA ALA A 107 18.52 -62.19 2.95
C ALA A 107 17.26 -63.04 3.19
N LEU A 108 16.94 -63.96 2.28
CA LEU A 108 15.88 -64.96 2.49
C LEU A 108 16.37 -66.08 3.42
N GLU A 109 17.59 -66.53 3.18
CA GLU A 109 18.27 -67.58 3.94
C GLU A 109 19.38 -66.98 4.80
N SER A 110 19.60 -67.57 5.98
CA SER A 110 20.79 -67.25 6.79
C SER A 110 22.04 -67.80 6.12
N GLY A 111 23.18 -67.12 6.25
CA GLY A 111 24.44 -67.54 5.63
C GLY A 111 25.61 -66.66 6.04
N MET A 112 26.82 -67.14 5.78
CA MET A 112 28.05 -66.35 5.94
C MET A 112 28.31 -65.54 4.67
N VAL A 113 28.86 -64.33 4.80
CA VAL A 113 29.30 -63.54 3.64
C VAL A 113 30.51 -64.22 3.01
N GLN A 114 30.37 -64.61 1.74
CA GLN A 114 31.45 -65.18 0.94
C GLN A 114 32.19 -64.08 0.16
N GLU A 115 31.43 -63.18 -0.48
CA GLU A 115 31.95 -62.09 -1.30
C GLU A 115 31.01 -60.86 -1.24
N VAL A 116 31.60 -59.67 -1.16
CA VAL A 116 30.88 -58.39 -1.33
C VAL A 116 31.14 -57.91 -2.75
N VAL A 117 30.10 -57.93 -3.59
CA VAL A 117 30.21 -57.63 -5.03
C VAL A 117 30.02 -56.15 -5.32
N ALA A 118 29.30 -55.43 -4.46
CA ALA A 118 29.10 -53.99 -4.56
C ALA A 118 29.34 -53.29 -3.20
N GLU A 119 30.22 -52.30 -3.19
CA GLU A 119 30.55 -51.47 -2.03
C GLU A 119 29.51 -50.36 -1.79
N GLU A 120 29.60 -49.69 -0.64
CA GLU A 120 28.72 -48.57 -0.29
C GLU A 120 28.86 -47.41 -1.30
N GLY A 121 27.74 -46.90 -1.79
CA GLY A 121 27.71 -45.85 -2.82
C GLY A 121 27.85 -46.35 -4.27
N ALA A 122 28.01 -47.65 -4.51
CA ALA A 122 28.00 -48.21 -5.85
C ALA A 122 26.66 -47.97 -6.59
N MET A 123 26.74 -47.59 -7.87
CA MET A 123 25.56 -47.37 -8.71
C MET A 123 25.04 -48.69 -9.29
N LEU A 124 23.87 -49.13 -8.82
CA LEU A 124 23.28 -50.44 -9.10
C LEU A 124 22.03 -50.35 -9.99
N LYS A 125 21.74 -51.44 -10.69
CA LYS A 125 20.52 -51.68 -11.48
C LYS A 125 19.71 -52.84 -10.90
N LYS A 126 18.45 -52.93 -11.31
CA LYS A 126 17.55 -54.02 -10.87
C LYS A 126 18.04 -55.37 -11.43
N GLY A 127 18.51 -56.23 -10.55
CA GLY A 127 19.03 -57.57 -10.87
C GLY A 127 20.53 -57.72 -10.65
N ASP A 128 21.25 -56.64 -10.36
CA ASP A 128 22.67 -56.69 -10.03
C ASP A 128 22.91 -57.39 -8.69
N VAL A 129 23.95 -58.24 -8.60
CA VAL A 129 24.34 -58.93 -7.37
C VAL A 129 25.14 -57.96 -6.49
N ILE A 130 24.77 -57.86 -5.22
CA ILE A 130 25.38 -56.94 -4.24
C ILE A 130 26.27 -57.72 -3.26
N LEU A 131 25.85 -58.93 -2.90
CA LEU A 131 26.42 -59.75 -1.84
C LEU A 131 26.21 -61.23 -2.19
N VAL A 132 27.25 -62.06 -2.03
CA VAL A 132 27.16 -63.51 -2.14
C VAL A 132 27.22 -64.11 -0.73
N LEU A 133 26.22 -64.92 -0.40
CA LEU A 133 26.11 -65.63 0.88
C LEU A 133 26.29 -67.13 0.65
N GLN A 134 27.06 -67.78 1.51
CA GLN A 134 27.19 -69.24 1.54
C GLN A 134 26.47 -69.81 2.76
N ASN A 135 25.73 -70.92 2.59
CA ASN A 135 25.09 -71.63 3.67
C ASN A 135 25.33 -73.15 3.52
N PRO A 136 26.41 -73.68 4.14
CA PRO A 136 26.75 -75.10 4.07
C PRO A 136 25.67 -76.05 4.60
N GLU A 137 24.79 -75.59 5.50
CA GLU A 137 23.69 -76.42 6.02
C GLU A 137 22.53 -76.51 5.02
N LEU A 138 22.23 -75.42 4.30
CA LEU A 138 21.28 -75.45 3.18
C LEU A 138 21.81 -76.28 2.01
N GLU A 139 23.11 -76.14 1.69
CA GLU A 139 23.82 -76.97 0.70
C GLU A 139 23.65 -78.47 1.07
N ARG A 140 23.98 -78.86 2.31
CA ARG A 140 23.80 -80.23 2.83
C ARG A 140 22.36 -80.74 2.73
N ILE A 141 21.37 -79.92 3.11
CA ILE A 141 19.95 -80.27 3.04
C ILE A 141 19.49 -80.50 1.59
N ILE A 142 19.98 -79.69 0.65
CA ILE A 142 19.67 -79.86 -0.79
C ILE A 142 20.32 -81.14 -1.34
N GLU A 143 21.57 -81.43 -0.98
CA GLU A 143 22.24 -82.68 -1.37
C GLU A 143 21.52 -83.93 -0.84
N GLU A 144 21.07 -83.90 0.42
CA GLU A 144 20.30 -85.02 1.01
C GLU A 144 18.95 -85.23 0.33
N GLN A 145 18.22 -84.14 0.02
CA GLN A 145 16.94 -84.22 -0.72
C GLN A 145 17.14 -84.77 -2.14
N GLN A 146 18.18 -84.32 -2.86
CA GLN A 146 18.52 -84.85 -4.18
C GLN A 146 18.90 -86.34 -4.12
N ALA A 147 19.68 -86.75 -3.12
CA ALA A 147 20.07 -88.14 -2.92
C ALA A 147 18.89 -89.04 -2.48
N GLU A 148 17.84 -88.48 -1.87
CA GLU A 148 16.59 -89.21 -1.62
C GLU A 148 15.75 -89.32 -2.91
N TRP A 149 15.56 -88.23 -3.65
CA TRP A 149 14.81 -88.22 -4.92
C TRP A 149 15.40 -89.17 -5.95
N GLU A 150 16.73 -89.26 -6.04
CA GLU A 150 17.43 -90.20 -6.92
C GLU A 150 17.11 -91.66 -6.56
N LYS A 151 17.14 -92.02 -5.26
CA LYS A 151 16.75 -93.35 -4.77
C LYS A 151 15.28 -93.65 -5.06
N GLN A 152 14.39 -92.67 -4.86
CA GLN A 152 12.97 -92.84 -5.17
C GLN A 152 12.72 -93.04 -6.68
N ARG A 153 13.49 -92.37 -7.55
CA ARG A 153 13.40 -92.57 -9.00
C ARG A 153 13.89 -93.95 -9.41
N ILE A 154 15.06 -94.38 -8.93
CA ILE A 154 15.61 -95.72 -9.19
C ILE A 154 14.63 -96.81 -8.75
N LEU A 155 14.11 -96.72 -7.53
CA LEU A 155 13.12 -97.68 -7.00
C LEU A 155 11.82 -97.71 -7.83
N TYR A 156 11.39 -96.58 -8.39
CA TYR A 156 10.23 -96.54 -9.29
C TYR A 156 10.53 -97.17 -10.65
N GLU A 157 11.73 -96.96 -11.19
CA GLU A 157 12.19 -97.59 -12.45
C GLU A 157 12.33 -99.11 -12.27
N GLU A 158 12.95 -99.58 -11.19
CA GLU A 158 13.03 -101.00 -10.80
C GLU A 158 11.63 -101.64 -10.71
N LYS A 159 10.74 -101.04 -9.91
CA LYS A 159 9.36 -101.53 -9.73
C LYS A 159 8.55 -101.50 -11.02
N LYS A 160 8.82 -100.55 -11.94
CA LYS A 160 8.17 -100.54 -13.25
C LYS A 160 8.63 -101.73 -14.10
N LEU A 161 9.93 -102.03 -14.10
CA LEU A 161 10.49 -103.19 -14.81
C LEU A 161 9.96 -104.52 -14.24
N GLU A 162 9.76 -104.62 -12.92
CA GLU A 162 9.12 -105.79 -12.28
C GLU A 162 7.67 -106.02 -12.74
N MET A 163 6.93 -104.97 -13.13
CA MET A 163 5.57 -105.09 -13.66
C MET A 163 5.50 -105.22 -15.20
N GLU A 164 6.65 -105.25 -15.88
CA GLU A 164 6.75 -105.44 -17.34
C GLU A 164 7.29 -106.83 -17.73
N GLN A 165 7.49 -107.74 -16.76
CA GLN A 165 7.89 -109.15 -16.94
C GLN A 165 6.74 -110.14 -16.66
#